data_AF-A0A2E0G5W9-F1
#
_entry.id   AF-A0A2E0G5W9-F1
#
_cell.length_a   1.000
_cell.length_b   1.000
_cell.length_c   1.000
_cell.angle_alpha   90.00
_cell.angle_beta   90.00
_cell.angle_gamma   90.00
#
_symmetry.space_group_name_H-M   'P 1'
#
loop_
_entity.id
_entity.type
_entity.pdbx_description
1 polymer ?
#
loop_
_entity_poly.entity_id
_entity_poly.type
_entity_poly.pdbx_seq_one_letter_code
_entity_poly.pdbx_strand_id
1 'polypeptide(L)' 'MNNKDTIHMSIKEFKENGYKVIDWIADYYENIESYPVLSNLKPGELRKGLPKNPPKEGENFINIL' A
#
# COMPACT_ATOMS: atom_id res chain seq x y z
N MET A 1 -20.98 -24.41 -12.33
CA MET A 1 -20.48 -23.41 -11.37
C MET A 1 -19.05 -23.81 -11.00
N ASN A 2 -18.05 -23.25 -11.66
CA ASN A 2 -16.65 -23.51 -11.34
C ASN A 2 -16.17 -22.43 -10.38
N ASN A 3 -15.93 -22.81 -9.12
CA ASN A 3 -15.37 -21.95 -8.07
C ASN A 3 -13.88 -21.63 -8.34
N LYS A 4 -13.59 -20.92 -9.43
CA LYS A 4 -12.25 -20.35 -9.71
C LYS A 4 -12.22 -18.82 -9.64
N ASP A 5 -13.32 -18.20 -9.20
CA ASP A 5 -13.51 -16.74 -9.22
C ASP A 5 -13.23 -16.06 -7.86
N THR A 6 -12.59 -16.74 -6.91
CA THR A 6 -12.40 -16.24 -5.53
C THR A 6 -10.95 -16.00 -5.12
N ILE A 7 -10.07 -15.62 -6.06
CA ILE A 7 -8.80 -15.01 -5.70
C ILE A 7 -8.57 -13.79 -6.58
N HIS A 8 -8.64 -12.59 -5.97
CA HIS A 8 -8.43 -11.29 -6.64
C HIS A 8 -7.02 -11.12 -7.24
N MET A 9 -6.13 -12.08 -7.02
CA MET A 9 -4.73 -12.06 -7.42
C MET A 9 -4.25 -13.52 -7.61
N SER A 10 -3.44 -13.80 -8.63
CA SER A 10 -2.83 -15.13 -8.76
C SER A 10 -1.84 -15.39 -7.62
N ILE A 11 -1.54 -16.67 -7.34
CA ILE A 11 -0.53 -17.05 -6.32
C ILE A 11 0.83 -16.40 -6.61
N LYS A 12 1.20 -16.26 -7.90
CA LYS A 12 2.45 -15.64 -8.31
C LYS A 12 2.47 -14.15 -7.95
N GLU A 13 1.44 -13.41 -8.34
CA GLU A 13 1.31 -11.99 -8.03
C GLU A 13 1.24 -11.75 -6.51
N PHE A 14 0.59 -12.65 -5.76
CA PHE A 14 0.52 -12.57 -4.30
C PHE A 14 1.91 -12.68 -3.68
N LYS A 15 2.73 -13.64 -4.13
CA LYS A 15 4.10 -13.79 -3.67
C LYS A 15 4.95 -12.57 -4.03
N GLU A 16 4.88 -12.13 -5.29
CA GLU A 16 5.66 -10.99 -5.78
C GLU A 16 5.34 -9.69 -5.01
N ASN A 17 4.05 -9.39 -4.82
CA ASN A 17 3.62 -8.21 -4.04
C ASN A 17 3.91 -8.38 -2.55
N GLY A 18 3.78 -9.58 -2.01
CA GLY A 18 4.10 -9.89 -0.62
C GLY A 18 5.58 -9.64 -0.29
N TYR A 19 6.50 -10.05 -1.18
CA TYR A 19 7.93 -9.75 -0.99
C TYR A 19 8.22 -8.25 -1.00
N LYS A 20 7.61 -7.49 -1.91
CA LYS A 20 7.76 -6.01 -1.93
C LYS A 20 7.28 -5.36 -0.63
N VAL A 21 6.17 -5.85 -0.06
CA VAL A 21 5.69 -5.36 1.24
C VAL A 21 6.68 -5.67 2.35
N ILE A 22 7.26 -6.89 2.36
CA ILE A 22 8.27 -7.27 3.35
C ILE A 22 9.49 -6.37 3.24
N ASP A 23 9.99 -6.13 2.03
CA ASP A 23 11.12 -5.24 1.77
C ASP A 23 10.81 -3.82 2.27
N TRP A 24 9.64 -3.27 1.93
CA TRP A 24 9.20 -1.95 2.41
C TRP A 24 9.12 -1.85 3.94
N ILE A 25 8.61 -2.88 4.62
CA ILE A 25 8.58 -2.93 6.09
C ILE A 25 10.00 -2.95 6.65
N ALA A 26 10.89 -3.77 6.08
CA ALA A 26 12.28 -3.87 6.51
C ALA A 26 13.00 -2.52 6.37
N ASP A 27 12.85 -1.87 5.22
CA ASP A 27 13.41 -0.55 4.94
C ASP A 27 12.88 0.52 5.92
N TYR A 28 11.59 0.47 6.26
CA TYR A 28 11.02 1.36 7.28
C TYR A 28 11.67 1.15 8.65
N TYR A 29 11.85 -0.09 9.09
CA TYR A 29 12.48 -0.39 10.38
C TYR A 29 13.97 -0.04 10.41
N GLU A 30 14.70 -0.23 9.31
CA GLU A 30 16.10 0.18 9.20
C GLU A 30 16.26 1.69 9.39
N ASN A 31 15.29 2.46 8.90
CA ASN A 31 15.33 3.93 8.92
C ASN A 31 14.44 4.56 10.00
N ILE A 32 13.82 3.78 10.88
CA ILE A 32 12.74 4.26 11.77
C ILE A 32 13.17 5.41 12.67
N GLU A 33 14.42 5.39 13.13
CA GLU A 33 15.00 6.40 14.02
C GLU A 33 15.27 7.74 13.31
N SER A 34 15.29 7.76 11.98
CA SER A 34 15.45 8.98 11.19
C SER A 34 14.16 9.80 11.08
N TYR A 35 13.00 9.18 11.35
CA TYR A 35 11.70 9.85 11.28
C TYR A 35 11.33 10.50 12.63
N PRO A 36 10.62 11.64 12.61
CA PRO A 36 10.14 12.25 13.84
C PRO A 36 9.10 11.35 14.49
N VAL A 37 9.27 11.08 15.79
CA VAL A 37 8.31 10.27 16.58
C VAL A 37 6.92 10.89 16.58
N LEU A 38 6.84 12.21 16.69
CA LEU A 38 5.59 12.95 16.60
C LEU A 38 5.34 13.40 15.15
N SER A 39 4.12 13.14 14.64
CA SER A 39 3.72 13.64 13.32
C SER A 39 3.70 15.17 13.27
N ASN A 40 4.24 15.73 12.18
CA ASN A 40 4.25 17.16 11.92
C ASN A 40 3.07 17.62 11.04
N LEU A 41 2.11 16.73 10.75
CA LEU A 41 0.95 17.05 9.90
C LEU A 41 -0.11 17.86 10.65
N LYS A 42 -0.71 18.82 9.94
CA LYS A 42 -1.86 19.60 10.41
C LYS A 42 -3.17 18.85 10.16
N PRO A 43 -4.22 19.17 10.93
CA PRO A 43 -5.55 18.60 10.71
C PRO A 43 -6.02 18.76 9.26
N GLY A 44 -6.40 17.63 8.64
CA GLY A 44 -6.93 17.58 7.29
C GLY A 44 -5.92 17.61 6.15
N GLU A 45 -4.61 17.71 6.40
CA GLU A 45 -3.59 17.73 5.34
C GLU A 45 -3.60 16.45 4.49
N LEU A 46 -3.66 15.27 5.12
CA LEU A 46 -3.72 14.00 4.40
C LEU A 46 -4.92 13.93 3.44
N ARG A 47 -6.11 14.35 3.90
CA ARG A 47 -7.33 14.35 3.08
C ARG A 47 -7.24 15.26 1.87
N LYS A 48 -6.48 16.36 1.96
CA LYS A 48 -6.25 17.30 0.86
C LYS A 48 -5.29 16.73 -0.19
N GLY A 49 -4.40 15.82 0.20
CA GLY A 49 -3.47 15.14 -0.70
C GLY A 49 -4.09 14.00 -1.51
N LEU A 50 -5.28 13.52 -1.13
CA LEU A 50 -5.96 12.41 -1.80
C LEU A 50 -7.05 12.89 -2.77
N PRO A 51 -7.35 12.12 -3.84
CA PRO A 51 -8.48 12.38 -4.71
C PRO A 51 -9.80 12.53 -3.94
N LYS A 52 -10.71 13.36 -4.47
CA LYS A 52 -12.02 13.58 -3.82
C LYS A 52 -12.93 12.36 -3.85
N ASN A 53 -12.81 11.56 -4.90
CA ASN A 53 -13.60 10.37 -5.19
C ASN A 53 -12.66 9.19 -5.42
N PRO A 54 -13.09 7.94 -5.14
CA PRO A 54 -12.30 6.76 -5.43
C PRO A 54 -12.04 6.59 -6.93
N PRO A 55 -10.94 5.91 -7.32
CA PRO A 55 -10.74 5.54 -8.71
C PRO A 55 -11.85 4.59 -9.18
N LYS A 56 -12.20 4.67 -10.46
CA LYS A 56 -13.23 3.80 -11.06
C LYS A 56 -12.73 2.37 -11.29
N GLU A 57 -11.42 2.22 -11.42
CA GLU A 57 -10.74 0.96 -11.69
C GLU A 57 -9.63 0.76 -10.65
N GLY A 58 -9.21 -0.50 -10.45
CA GLY A 58 -8.11 -0.81 -9.54
C GLY A 58 -6.79 -0.24 -10.05
N GLU A 59 -6.00 0.29 -9.13
CA GLU A 59 -4.64 0.76 -9.43
C GLU A 59 -3.63 -0.38 -9.28
N ASN A 60 -2.48 -0.27 -9.95
CA ASN A 60 -1.40 -1.23 -9.77
C ASN A 60 -0.93 -1.23 -8.32
N PHE A 61 -0.66 -2.40 -7.75
CA PHE A 61 -0.23 -2.55 -6.36
C PHE A 61 1.00 -1.69 -6.02
N ILE A 62 1.94 -1.52 -6.95
CA ILE A 62 3.15 -0.71 -6.74
C ILE A 62 2.86 0.79 -6.58
N ASN A 63 1.70 1.27 -7.04
CA ASN A 63 1.31 2.67 -6.87
C ASN A 63 0.73 2.95 -5.48
N ILE A 64 0.43 1.89 -4.72
CA ILE A 64 -0.17 1.97 -3.37
C ILE A 64 0.87 1.73 -2.27
N LEU A 65 1.92 0.96 -2.57
CA LEU A 65 3.03 0.68 -1.66
C LEU A 65 3.95 1.89 -1.53
#